data_AF-A0A1G8V8R2-F1
#
_entry.id   AF-A0A1G8V8R2-F1
#
_cell.length_a   1.000
_cell.length_b   1.000
_cell.length_c   1.000
_cell.angle_alpha   90.00
_cell.angle_beta   90.00
_cell.angle_gamma   90.00
#
_symmetry.space_group_name_H-M   'P 1'
#
loop_
_entity.id
_entity.type
_entity.pdbx_description
1 polymer ?
#
loop_
_entity_poly.entity_id
_entity_poly.type
_entity_poly.pdbx_seq_one_letter_code
_entity_poly.pdbx_strand_id
1 'polypeptide(L)'
;MWQEFKDFMLRGNILDLAVAVVIGAAFGKIVQALVENIIMPLIALIFGDTDFASDWVYMGITYGVFIQAIIDFVIIGAAVFVFVKVVNKLTKNRFVEEDVEDEQLVLLREMRDSLKAVEEKNKDNTGL
;
A
#
# COMPACT_ATOMS: atom_id res chain seq x y z
N MET A 1 23.99 -5.78 25.86
CA MET A 1 24.20 -5.35 24.45
C MET A 1 23.48 -6.24 23.43
N TRP A 2 23.93 -7.47 23.09
CA TRP A 2 23.22 -8.30 22.08
C TRP A 2 21.81 -8.74 22.54
N GLN A 3 21.65 -9.11 23.81
CA GLN A 3 20.32 -9.44 24.35
C GLN A 3 19.41 -8.20 24.44
N GLU A 4 19.91 -7.07 24.94
CA GLU A 4 19.18 -5.78 24.93
C GLU A 4 18.77 -5.33 23.52
N PHE A 5 19.59 -5.57 22.50
CA PHE A 5 19.26 -5.27 21.11
C PHE A 5 18.14 -6.19 20.57
N LYS A 6 18.21 -7.48 20.89
CA LYS A 6 17.14 -8.43 20.55
C LYS A 6 15.84 -8.04 21.25
N ASP A 7 15.88 -7.70 22.53
CA ASP A 7 14.70 -7.25 23.29
C ASP A 7 14.17 -5.90 22.78
N PHE A 8 15.05 -5.02 22.29
CA PHE A 8 14.65 -3.78 21.62
C PHE A 8 13.91 -4.04 20.32
N MET A 9 14.44 -4.92 19.46
CA MET A 9 13.87 -5.27 18.14
C MET A 9 12.59 -6.10 18.25
N LEU A 10 12.46 -6.93 19.29
CA LEU A 10 11.28 -7.75 19.57
C LEU A 10 10.11 -6.94 20.15
N ARG A 11 10.26 -5.63 20.38
CA ARG A 11 9.11 -4.74 20.55
C ARG A 11 8.34 -4.76 19.22
N GLY A 12 7.25 -5.53 19.15
CA GLY A 12 6.52 -5.85 17.92
C GLY A 12 6.29 -4.67 16.97
N ASN A 13 5.96 -3.50 17.52
CA ASN A 13 5.76 -2.25 16.75
C ASN A 13 6.98 -1.80 15.90
N ILE A 14 8.21 -2.17 16.25
CA ILE A 14 9.43 -1.79 15.51
C ILE A 14 9.71 -2.75 14.36
N LEU A 15 9.47 -4.05 14.56
CA LEU A 15 9.70 -5.06 13.53
C LEU A 15 8.75 -4.85 12.34
N ASP A 16 7.46 -4.65 12.62
CA ASP A 16 6.44 -4.44 11.59
C ASP A 16 6.70 -3.13 10.83
N LEU A 17 7.09 -2.07 11.54
CA LEU A 17 7.49 -0.81 10.93
C LEU A 17 8.73 -0.99 10.03
N ALA A 18 9.75 -1.72 10.49
CA ALA A 18 10.96 -1.97 9.70
C ALA A 18 10.65 -2.74 8.42
N VAL A 19 9.79 -3.76 8.49
CA VAL A 19 9.36 -4.53 7.32
C VAL A 19 8.58 -3.64 6.35
N ALA A 20 7.63 -2.85 6.86
CA ALA A 20 6.84 -1.93 6.03
C ALA A 20 7.72 -0.92 5.28
N VAL A 21 8.73 -0.34 5.94
CA VAL A 21 9.66 0.61 5.31
C VAL A 21 10.52 -0.06 4.24
N VAL A 22 11.04 -1.26 4.50
CA VAL A 22 11.86 -2.00 3.53
C VAL A 22 11.05 -2.42 2.31
N ILE A 23 9.85 -2.95 2.51
CA ILE A 23 8.93 -3.33 1.43
C ILE A 23 8.50 -2.08 0.65
N GLY A 24 8.17 -0.98 1.33
CA GLY A 24 7.80 0.28 0.68
C GLY A 24 8.93 0.84 -0.18
N ALA A 25 10.17 0.80 0.30
CA ALA A 25 11.35 1.21 -0.47
C ALA A 25 11.59 0.32 -1.70
N ALA A 26 11.44 -1.00 -1.55
CA ALA A 26 11.58 -1.94 -2.65
C ALA A 26 10.46 -1.77 -3.69
N PHE A 27 9.22 -1.58 -3.24
CA PHE A 27 8.06 -1.33 -4.10
C PHE A 27 8.22 -0.03 -4.90
N GLY A 28 8.73 1.04 -4.27
CA GLY A 28 9.05 2.29 -4.94
C GLY A 28 9.99 2.09 -6.13
N LYS A 29 11.02 1.24 -6.00
CA LYS A 29 11.93 0.92 -7.12
C LYS A 29 11.23 0.19 -8.27
N ILE A 30 10.27 -0.70 -7.97
CA ILE A 30 9.50 -1.41 -9.00
C ILE A 30 8.63 -0.40 -9.78
N VAL A 31 7.97 0.50 -9.07
CA VAL A 31 7.17 1.57 -9.67
C VAL A 31 8.05 2.49 -10.52
N GLN A 32 9.19 2.91 -9.99
CA GLN A 32 10.13 3.76 -10.70
C GLN A 32 10.64 3.08 -11.98
N ALA A 33 10.99 1.79 -11.90
CA ALA A 33 11.42 1.03 -13.08
C ALA A 33 10.32 0.91 -14.15
N LEU A 34 9.05 0.74 -13.75
CA LEU A 34 7.92 0.75 -14.68
C LEU A 34 7.76 2.11 -15.35
N VAL A 35 7.86 3.19 -14.58
CA VAL A 35 7.70 4.54 -15.12
C VAL A 35 8.83 4.88 -16.08
N GLU A 36 10.09 4.73 -15.64
CA GLU A 36 11.26 5.13 -16.42
C GLU A 36 11.49 4.25 -17.66
N ASN A 37 11.27 2.94 -17.55
CA ASN A 37 11.65 2.01 -18.63
C ASN A 37 10.48 1.62 -19.54
N ILE A 38 9.24 1.87 -19.14
CA ILE A 38 8.05 1.48 -19.93
C ILE A 38 7.19 2.70 -20.22
N ILE A 39 6.75 3.44 -19.20
CA ILE A 39 5.78 4.53 -19.40
C ILE A 39 6.41 5.73 -20.11
N MET A 40 7.59 6.19 -19.67
CA MET A 40 8.27 7.34 -20.26
C MET A 40 8.63 7.11 -21.74
N PRO A 41 9.20 5.96 -22.16
CA PRO A 41 9.39 5.65 -23.57
C PRO A 41 8.09 5.61 -24.38
N LEU A 42 7.00 5.09 -23.81
CA LEU A 42 5.69 5.10 -24.47
C LEU A 42 5.15 6.52 -24.64
N ILE A 43 5.33 7.38 -23.64
CA ILE A 43 4.97 8.80 -23.71
C ILE A 43 5.81 9.50 -24.76
N ALA A 44 7.14 9.32 -24.76
CA ALA A 44 8.04 9.88 -25.78
C ALA A 44 7.63 9.45 -27.20
N LEU A 45 7.21 8.20 -27.39
CA LEU A 45 6.78 7.71 -28.70
C LEU A 45 5.50 8.43 -29.19
N ILE A 46 4.58 8.74 -28.28
CA ILE A 46 3.28 9.36 -28.62
C ILE A 46 3.38 10.88 -28.73
N PHE A 47 4.10 11.51 -27.81
CA PHE A 47 4.19 12.97 -27.66
C PHE A 47 5.48 13.57 -28.23
N GLY A 48 6.42 12.72 -28.66
CA GLY A 48 7.69 13.12 -29.26
C GLY A 48 8.80 13.44 -28.25
N ASP A 49 8.42 13.96 -27.09
CA ASP A 49 9.34 14.31 -26.00
C ASP A 49 8.80 13.84 -24.64
N THR A 50 9.71 13.67 -23.68
CA THR A 50 9.43 13.44 -22.27
C THR A 50 9.59 14.69 -21.43
N ASP A 51 10.30 15.71 -21.96
CA ASP A 51 10.56 16.93 -21.24
C ASP A 51 9.63 18.05 -21.70
N PHE A 52 8.60 18.32 -20.91
CA PHE A 52 7.51 19.23 -21.30
C PHE A 52 7.72 20.66 -20.82
N ALA A 53 8.47 20.83 -19.73
CA ALA A 53 8.58 22.09 -19.05
C ALA A 53 9.99 22.46 -18.55
N SER A 54 10.98 21.54 -18.53
CA SER A 54 12.28 21.83 -17.87
C SER A 54 13.03 23.03 -18.45
N ASP A 55 12.87 23.28 -19.76
CA ASP A 55 13.52 24.39 -20.47
C ASP A 55 12.99 25.78 -20.09
N TRP A 56 11.93 25.87 -19.30
CA TRP A 56 11.32 27.14 -18.93
C TRP A 56 12.15 27.84 -17.85
N VAL A 57 12.86 28.88 -18.30
CA VAL A 57 13.71 29.73 -17.45
C VAL A 57 13.27 31.18 -17.56
N TYR A 58 13.12 31.85 -16.42
CA TYR A 58 12.85 33.28 -16.37
C TYR A 58 13.83 33.95 -15.41
N MET A 59 14.64 34.89 -15.92
CA MET A 59 15.65 35.64 -15.14
C MET A 59 16.57 34.74 -14.28
N GLY A 60 16.96 33.57 -14.80
CA GLY A 60 17.83 32.62 -14.09
C GLY A 60 17.10 31.70 -13.09
N ILE A 61 15.77 31.83 -12.96
CA ILE A 61 14.94 30.92 -12.17
C ILE A 61 14.40 29.84 -13.11
N THR A 62 14.81 28.59 -12.89
CA THR A 62 14.40 27.38 -13.62
C THR A 62 13.10 26.81 -13.04
N TYR A 63 12.02 27.60 -13.06
CA TYR A 63 10.71 27.14 -12.56
C TYR A 63 10.14 25.98 -13.41
N GLY A 64 10.65 25.80 -14.63
CA GLY A 64 10.37 24.67 -15.49
C GLY A 64 10.62 23.31 -14.84
N VAL A 65 11.72 23.15 -14.11
CA VAL A 65 12.06 21.90 -13.41
C VAL A 65 11.03 21.56 -12.33
N PHE A 66 10.48 22.57 -11.65
CA PHE A 66 9.43 22.36 -10.65
C PHE A 66 8.11 21.91 -11.30
N ILE A 67 7.74 22.53 -12.42
CA ILE A 67 6.54 22.14 -13.18
C ILE A 67 6.71 20.72 -13.74
N GLN A 68 7.88 20.40 -14.27
CA GLN A 68 8.21 19.06 -14.74
C GLN A 68 8.08 18.03 -13.61
N ALA A 69 8.57 18.33 -12.40
CA ALA A 69 8.41 17.43 -11.25
C ALA A 69 6.93 17.20 -10.86
N ILE A 70 6.06 18.20 -11.01
CA ILE A 70 4.61 18.04 -10.81
C ILE A 70 4.04 17.11 -11.89
N ILE A 71 4.43 17.28 -13.15
CA ILE A 71 4.01 16.43 -14.27
C ILE A 71 4.46 14.99 -14.03
N ASP A 72 5.73 14.78 -13.67
CA ASP A 72 6.30 13.46 -13.35
C ASP A 72 5.56 12.81 -12.18
N PHE A 73 5.21 13.56 -11.13
CA PHE A 73 4.42 13.05 -10.02
C PHE A 73 3.04 12.55 -10.47
N VAL A 74 2.36 13.31 -11.34
CA VAL A 74 1.07 12.90 -11.92
C VAL A 74 1.22 11.65 -12.79
N ILE A 75 2.29 11.56 -13.60
CA ILE A 75 2.58 10.40 -14.44
C ILE A 75 2.87 9.16 -13.58
N ILE A 76 3.70 9.28 -12.53
CA ILE A 76 4.00 8.19 -11.59
C ILE A 76 2.71 7.74 -10.90
N GLY A 77 1.90 8.66 -10.40
CA GLY A 77 0.61 8.34 -9.78
C GLY A 77 -0.33 7.59 -10.73
N ALA A 78 -0.43 8.05 -11.98
CA ALA A 78 -1.21 7.38 -13.02
C ALA A 78 -0.65 5.99 -13.37
N ALA A 79 0.67 5.84 -13.43
CA ALA A 79 1.34 4.57 -13.69
C ALA A 79 1.09 3.55 -12.56
N VAL A 80 1.17 3.96 -11.30
CA VAL A 80 0.83 3.13 -10.14
C VAL A 80 -0.63 2.68 -10.23
N PHE A 81 -1.54 3.59 -10.57
CA PHE A 81 -2.95 3.26 -10.74
C PHE A 81 -3.18 2.21 -11.84
N VAL A 82 -2.54 2.35 -13.00
CA VAL A 82 -2.60 1.35 -14.08
C VAL A 82 -2.00 0.02 -13.63
N PHE A 83 -0.85 0.04 -12.95
CA PHE A 83 -0.19 -1.16 -12.44
C PHE A 83 -1.10 -1.92 -11.47
N VAL A 84 -1.65 -1.24 -10.46
CA VAL A 84 -2.60 -1.82 -9.50
C VAL A 84 -3.83 -2.37 -10.23
N LYS A 85 -4.35 -1.66 -11.24
CA LYS A 85 -5.49 -2.13 -12.04
C LYS A 85 -5.16 -3.38 -12.85
N VAL A 86 -3.96 -3.48 -13.41
CA VAL A 86 -3.49 -4.68 -14.14
C VAL A 86 -3.35 -5.85 -13.17
N VAL A 87 -2.71 -5.65 -12.02
CA VAL A 87 -2.56 -6.70 -10.99
C VAL A 87 -3.92 -7.14 -10.46
N ASN A 88 -4.84 -6.21 -10.16
CA ASN A 88 -6.20 -6.52 -9.70
C ASN A 88 -7.03 -7.24 -10.78
N LYS A 89 -6.81 -6.90 -12.05
CA LYS A 89 -7.48 -7.57 -13.18
C LYS A 89 -6.93 -8.97 -13.43
N LEU A 90 -5.62 -9.16 -13.32
CA LEU A 90 -4.96 -10.47 -13.48
C LEU A 90 -5.21 -11.37 -12.27
N THR A 91 -5.31 -10.77 -11.08
CA THR A 91 -5.52 -11.51 -9.84
C THR A 91 -6.95 -11.49 -9.35
N LYS A 92 -7.91 -11.35 -10.28
CA LYS A 92 -9.35 -11.40 -10.01
C LYS A 92 -9.85 -12.73 -9.41
N ASN A 93 -8.94 -13.64 -9.07
CA ASN A 93 -9.17 -14.91 -8.38
C ASN A 93 -8.35 -15.13 -7.09
N ARG A 94 -7.55 -14.18 -6.55
CA ARG A 94 -6.69 -14.51 -5.38
C ARG A 94 -6.10 -13.41 -4.47
N PHE A 95 -6.31 -12.11 -4.70
CA PHE A 95 -5.79 -11.04 -3.78
C PHE A 95 -6.89 -10.20 -3.14
N VAL A 96 -8.11 -10.73 -3.08
CA VAL A 96 -9.16 -10.22 -2.18
C VAL A 96 -9.55 -11.38 -1.28
N GLU A 97 -8.64 -11.76 -0.39
CA GLU A 97 -8.88 -12.52 0.84
C GLU A 97 -7.51 -12.88 1.43
N GLU A 98 -6.98 -11.96 2.20
CA GLU A 98 -6.63 -12.29 3.57
C GLU A 98 -6.82 -10.98 4.34
N ASP A 99 -8.09 -10.64 4.54
CA ASP A 99 -8.42 -10.04 5.84
C ASP A 99 -8.07 -11.17 6.79
N VAL A 100 -6.83 -11.18 7.28
CA VAL A 100 -6.40 -12.07 8.35
C VAL A 100 -7.27 -11.59 9.50
N GLU A 101 -8.47 -12.15 9.59
CA GLU A 101 -9.45 -11.78 10.58
C GLU A 101 -8.69 -11.90 11.90
N ASP A 102 -8.44 -10.76 12.56
CA ASP A 102 -7.60 -10.74 13.77
C ASP A 102 -8.06 -11.93 14.61
N GLU A 103 -7.14 -12.78 15.07
CA GLU A 103 -7.50 -13.96 15.87
C GLU A 103 -8.41 -13.55 17.04
N GLN A 104 -8.24 -12.30 17.50
CA GLN A 104 -9.09 -11.59 18.44
C GLN A 104 -10.53 -11.38 17.95
N LEU A 105 -10.77 -10.97 16.69
CA LEU A 105 -12.11 -10.87 16.09
C LEU A 105 -12.82 -12.23 15.99
N VAL A 106 -12.08 -13.31 15.69
CA VAL A 106 -12.60 -14.69 15.69
C VAL A 106 -13.03 -15.09 17.10
N LEU A 107 -12.15 -14.90 18.09
CA LEU A 107 -12.43 -15.19 19.50
C LEU A 107 -13.58 -14.32 20.06
N LEU A 108 -13.69 -13.06 19.65
CA LEU A 108 -14.79 -12.18 20.06
C LEU A 108 -16.13 -12.63 19.48
N ARG A 109 -16.16 -13.17 18.25
CA ARG A 109 -17.36 -13.79 17.68
C ARG A 109 -17.75 -15.04 18.43
N GLU A 110 -16.80 -15.90 18.73
CA GLU A 110 -17.04 -17.12 19.53
C GLU A 110 -17.57 -16.79 20.93
N MET A 111 -17.00 -15.77 21.60
CA MET A 111 -17.53 -15.29 22.88
C MET A 111 -18.94 -14.73 22.76
N ARG A 112 -19.23 -13.91 21.74
CA ARG A 112 -20.58 -13.38 21.48
C ARG A 112 -21.59 -14.50 21.29
N ASP A 113 -21.24 -15.51 20.51
CA ASP A 113 -22.13 -16.62 20.16
C ASP A 113 -22.32 -17.54 21.36
N SER A 114 -21.26 -17.77 22.15
CA SER A 114 -21.34 -18.47 23.44
C SER A 114 -22.25 -17.74 24.44
N LEU A 115 -22.21 -16.41 24.49
CA LEU A 115 -23.08 -15.62 25.37
C LEU A 115 -24.55 -15.68 24.93
N LYS A 116 -24.84 -15.60 23.64
CA LYS A 116 -26.21 -15.76 23.12
C LYS A 116 -26.79 -17.14 23.43
N ALA A 117 -26.00 -18.20 23.27
CA ALA A 117 -26.43 -19.56 23.61
C ALA A 117 -26.75 -19.70 25.11
N VAL A 118 -25.99 -19.03 25.99
CA VAL A 118 -26.28 -18.98 27.43
C VAL A 118 -27.55 -18.18 27.72
N GLU A 119 -27.80 -17.09 27.00
CA GLU A 119 -29.00 -16.26 27.15
C GLU A 119 -30.28 -17.01 26.75
N GLU A 120 -30.23 -17.79 25.66
CA GLU A 120 -31.32 -18.68 25.23
C GLU A 120 -31.59 -19.77 26.28
N LYS A 121 -30.54 -20.42 26.79
CA LYS A 121 -30.67 -21.43 27.84
C LYS A 121 -31.23 -20.88 29.15
N ASN A 122 -30.93 -19.62 29.49
CA ASN A 122 -31.46 -18.96 30.69
C ASN A 122 -32.93 -18.53 30.54
N LYS A 123 -33.39 -18.16 29.34
CA LYS A 123 -34.81 -17.90 29.08
C LYS A 123 -35.67 -19.15 29.23
N ASP A 124 -35.17 -20.30 28.80
CA ASP A 124 -35.87 -21.58 28.97
C ASP A 124 -35.94 -22.02 30.45
N ASN A 125 -34.96 -21.63 31.26
CA ASN A 125 -34.86 -22.03 32.67
C ASN A 125 -35.57 -21.07 33.66
N THR A 126 -36.07 -19.93 33.18
CA THR A 126 -36.84 -18.94 33.98
C THR A 126 -38.34 -18.94 33.65
N GLY A 127 -38.80 -19.86 32.79
CA GLY A 127 -40.20 -20.07 32.44
C GLY A 127 -41.04 -20.86 33.46
N LEU A 128 -40.76 -20.69 34.77
CA LEU A 128 -41.59 -21.18 35.88
C LEU A 128 -41.84 -20.04 36.88
#